data_AF-A0A2T5I187-F1
#
_entry.id   AF-A0A2T5I187-F1
#
_cell.length_a   1.000
_cell.length_b   1.000
_cell.length_c   1.000
_cell.angle_alpha   90.00
_cell.angle_beta   90.00
_cell.angle_gamma   90.00
#
_symmetry.space_group_name_H-M   'P 1'
#
loop_
_entity.id
_entity.type
_entity.pdbx_description
1 polymer ?
#
loop_
_entity_poly.entity_id
_entity_poly.type
_entity_poly.pdbx_seq_one_letter_code
_entity_poly.pdbx_strand_id
1 'polypeptide(L)'
;MDDIKKIWHFLTRYIDSLLLIGLLTLMAVGLIVLYSATGANMVRVSNQVINMLIALVIMWLVANIPLQQIMRLALPMYILGLVLLVGVALFGEINNGARRWLNIGVTRIQPSELMKIAIPLMMAWYFDKHEITLRLKDYIGATVLLLLPVLLILRQPDLGTAILIASSGFYVLFLAGLSWRIIAGLLVAVAGSLPVFWTIMHDYQRRRIIMLLDPSQDPLGAGYHTIQSSIAIGSGGIVGKGWQNGTQTQLDFLPEQSTDFIFAVFSEEFGLMGNTVLLLLYLLVIGRCLVITANASTQFTRLIAGSITLTFCTYIFVNMGMVSGILPIVGVPLPLISYGGTSMVTMLLGFGILMSIQTHPKLVKT
;
A
#
# COMPACT_ATOMS: atom_id res chain seq x y z
N MET A 1 14.08 38.89 -8.52
CA MET A 1 13.99 37.67 -9.36
C MET A 1 14.89 36.55 -8.83
N ASP A 2 16.05 36.89 -8.25
CA ASP A 2 16.99 35.89 -7.68
C ASP A 2 16.52 35.24 -6.39
N ASP A 3 15.78 35.95 -5.53
CA ASP A 3 15.24 35.36 -4.29
C ASP A 3 14.16 34.32 -4.57
N ILE A 4 13.33 34.53 -5.61
CA ILE A 4 12.35 33.55 -6.07
C ILE A 4 13.05 32.29 -6.59
N LYS A 5 14.15 32.45 -7.35
CA LYS A 5 14.95 31.31 -7.83
C LYS A 5 15.65 30.57 -6.68
N LYS A 6 16.15 31.27 -5.66
CA LYS A 6 16.76 30.66 -4.48
C LYS A 6 15.74 29.87 -3.64
N ILE A 7 14.56 30.45 -3.41
CA ILE A 7 13.46 29.78 -2.70
C ILE A 7 12.99 28.56 -3.49
N TRP A 8 12.80 28.70 -4.81
CA TRP A 8 12.42 27.59 -5.68
C TRP A 8 13.45 26.47 -5.67
N HIS A 9 14.73 26.80 -5.77
CA HIS A 9 15.81 25.83 -5.70
C HIS A 9 15.86 25.15 -4.32
N PHE A 10 15.64 25.89 -3.23
CA PHE A 10 15.59 25.30 -1.89
C PHE A 10 14.42 24.30 -1.76
N LEU A 11 13.23 24.68 -2.23
CA LEU A 11 12.03 23.84 -2.16
C LEU A 11 12.12 22.58 -3.02
N THR A 12 12.79 22.65 -4.17
CA THR A 12 12.83 21.56 -5.17
C THR A 12 14.09 20.69 -5.10
N ARG A 13 15.08 21.07 -4.28
CA ARG A 13 16.41 20.42 -4.25
C ARG A 13 16.36 18.90 -4.05
N TYR A 14 15.48 18.43 -3.18
CA TYR A 14 15.41 17.03 -2.76
C TYR A 14 14.21 16.28 -3.34
N ILE A 15 13.60 16.81 -4.41
CA ILE A 15 12.45 16.20 -5.06
C ILE A 15 12.90 15.57 -6.38
N ASP A 16 12.54 14.30 -6.59
CA ASP A 16 12.68 13.66 -7.89
C ASP A 16 11.51 14.09 -8.79
N SER A 17 11.79 14.93 -9.79
CA SER A 17 10.77 15.54 -10.65
C SER A 17 9.99 14.51 -11.47
N LEU A 18 10.67 13.49 -12.00
CA LEU A 18 10.04 12.44 -12.80
C LEU A 18 9.07 11.62 -11.95
N LEU A 19 9.49 11.23 -10.74
CA LEU A 19 8.63 10.54 -9.80
C LEU A 19 7.45 11.43 -9.39
N LEU A 20 7.70 12.70 -9.02
CA LEU A 20 6.65 13.63 -8.62
C LEU A 20 5.58 13.80 -9.70
N ILE A 21 5.98 13.98 -10.97
CA ILE A 21 5.03 14.13 -12.08
C ILE A 21 4.16 12.89 -12.18
N GLY A 22 4.74 11.68 -12.15
CA GLY A 22 3.96 10.43 -12.20
C GLY A 22 2.96 10.30 -11.04
N LEU A 23 3.38 10.67 -9.81
CA LEU A 23 2.50 10.68 -8.64
C LEU A 23 1.34 11.68 -8.81
N LEU A 24 1.63 12.90 -9.24
CA LEU A 24 0.62 13.94 -9.46
C LEU A 24 -0.36 13.55 -10.58
N THR A 25 0.11 12.91 -11.66
CA THR A 25 -0.77 12.41 -12.71
C THR A 25 -1.70 11.33 -12.19
N LEU A 26 -1.20 10.37 -11.40
CA LEU A 26 -2.06 9.34 -10.76
C LEU A 26 -3.10 9.95 -9.83
N MET A 27 -2.71 10.94 -9.01
CA MET A 27 -3.62 11.64 -8.11
C MET A 27 -4.69 12.43 -8.88
N ALA A 28 -4.32 13.08 -9.99
CA ALA A 28 -5.26 13.78 -10.85
C ALA A 28 -6.28 12.82 -11.48
N VAL A 29 -5.83 11.67 -12.00
CA VAL A 29 -6.72 10.59 -12.45
C VAL A 29 -7.63 10.14 -11.31
N GLY A 30 -7.08 9.96 -10.11
CA GLY A 30 -7.83 9.64 -8.90
C GLY A 30 -8.98 10.60 -8.61
N LEU A 31 -8.75 11.91 -8.71
CA LEU A 31 -9.80 12.92 -8.51
C LEU A 31 -10.89 12.88 -9.59
N ILE A 32 -10.51 12.67 -10.86
CA ILE A 32 -11.46 12.56 -11.99
C ILE A 32 -12.40 11.37 -11.78
N VAL A 33 -11.84 10.22 -11.40
CA VAL A 33 -12.62 8.99 -11.15
C VAL A 33 -13.45 9.12 -9.88
N LEU A 34 -12.87 9.68 -8.81
CA LEU A 34 -13.58 9.88 -7.54
C LEU A 34 -14.81 10.77 -7.70
N TYR A 35 -14.71 11.83 -8.52
CA TYR A 35 -15.85 12.69 -8.81
C TYR A 35 -17.01 11.92 -9.44
N SER A 36 -16.72 10.99 -10.35
CA SER A 36 -17.75 10.13 -10.94
C SER A 36 -18.26 9.08 -9.95
N ALA A 37 -17.36 8.37 -9.28
CA ALA A 37 -17.65 7.30 -8.31
C ALA A 37 -18.44 7.76 -7.08
N THR A 38 -18.54 9.06 -6.84
CA THR A 38 -19.30 9.64 -5.72
C THR A 38 -20.57 10.35 -6.17
N GLY A 39 -21.00 10.17 -7.42
CA GLY A 39 -22.20 10.82 -7.96
C GLY A 39 -22.07 12.33 -7.98
N ALA A 40 -20.91 12.85 -8.39
CA ALA A 40 -20.59 14.28 -8.42
C ALA A 40 -20.56 14.99 -7.04
N ASN A 41 -20.30 14.25 -5.96
CA ASN A 41 -20.23 14.83 -4.61
C ASN A 41 -18.96 15.66 -4.40
N MET A 42 -19.09 16.97 -4.58
CA MET A 42 -18.01 17.95 -4.38
C MET A 42 -17.39 17.94 -2.98
N VAL A 43 -18.14 17.56 -1.94
CA VAL A 43 -17.63 17.52 -0.56
C VAL A 43 -16.62 16.38 -0.39
N ARG A 44 -16.88 15.21 -0.97
CA ARG A 44 -15.92 14.09 -0.92
C ARG A 44 -14.65 14.40 -1.72
N VAL A 45 -14.81 15.02 -2.88
CA VAL A 45 -13.68 15.44 -3.72
C VAL A 45 -12.83 16.49 -3.00
N SER A 46 -13.45 17.52 -2.42
CA SER A 46 -12.70 18.56 -1.67
C SER A 46 -11.96 17.99 -0.47
N ASN A 47 -12.57 17.07 0.28
CA ASN A 47 -11.91 16.35 1.36
C ASN A 47 -10.72 15.52 0.87
N GLN A 48 -10.84 14.86 -0.29
CA GLN A 48 -9.73 14.13 -0.88
C GLN A 48 -8.60 15.05 -1.33
N VAL A 49 -8.91 16.22 -1.91
CA VAL A 49 -7.91 17.23 -2.26
C VAL A 49 -7.15 17.70 -1.02
N ILE A 50 -7.83 17.95 0.10
CA ILE A 50 -7.17 18.31 1.37
C ILE A 50 -6.25 17.18 1.83
N ASN A 51 -6.71 15.93 1.81
CA ASN A 51 -5.89 14.77 2.17
C ASN A 51 -4.66 14.63 1.27
N MET A 52 -4.83 14.82 -0.04
CA MET A 52 -3.76 14.81 -1.04
C MET A 52 -2.72 15.89 -0.75
N LEU A 53 -3.15 17.11 -0.43
CA LEU A 53 -2.26 18.21 -0.07
C LEU A 53 -1.48 17.92 1.21
N ILE A 54 -2.14 17.43 2.25
CA ILE A 54 -1.49 17.02 3.51
C ILE A 54 -0.42 15.94 3.23
N ALA A 55 -0.78 14.93 2.44
CA ALA A 55 0.12 13.84 2.10
C ALA A 55 1.34 14.30 1.25
N LEU A 56 1.14 15.23 0.31
CA LEU A 56 2.22 15.85 -0.46
C LEU A 56 3.15 16.70 0.41
N VAL A 57 2.60 17.44 1.38
CA VAL A 57 3.41 18.20 2.35
C VAL A 57 4.24 17.24 3.20
N ILE A 58 3.67 16.13 3.67
CA ILE A 58 4.42 15.11 4.44
C ILE A 58 5.52 14.47 3.57
N MET A 59 5.22 14.10 2.32
CA MET A 59 6.22 13.60 1.38
C MET A 59 7.37 14.59 1.21
N TRP A 60 7.04 15.87 1.00
CA TRP A 60 8.03 16.93 0.85
C TRP A 60 8.89 17.08 2.09
N LEU A 61 8.28 17.13 3.28
CA LEU A 61 9.02 17.21 4.54
C LEU A 61 9.99 16.04 4.69
N VAL A 62 9.53 14.81 4.46
CA VAL A 62 10.36 13.60 4.58
C VAL A 62 11.46 13.55 3.52
N ALA A 63 11.19 13.99 2.29
CA ALA A 63 12.19 14.07 1.23
C ALA A 63 13.37 14.99 1.60
N ASN A 64 13.13 16.02 2.41
CA ASN A 64 14.14 16.94 2.90
C ASN A 64 14.91 16.44 4.14
N ILE A 65 14.52 15.31 4.74
CA ILE A 65 15.21 14.75 5.92
C ILE A 65 16.38 13.86 5.45
N PRO A 66 17.61 14.09 5.95
CA PRO A 66 18.73 13.23 5.68
C PRO A 66 18.52 11.80 6.18
N LEU A 67 18.98 10.82 5.41
CA LEU A 67 18.74 9.41 5.71
C LEU A 67 19.29 8.92 7.04
N GLN A 68 20.38 9.50 7.56
CA GLN A 68 20.88 9.10 8.86
C GLN A 68 19.87 9.43 9.99
N GLN A 69 19.06 10.47 9.82
CA GLN A 69 18.02 10.82 10.79
C GLN A 69 16.83 9.87 10.67
N ILE A 70 16.38 9.55 9.45
CA ILE A 70 15.35 8.54 9.19
C ILE A 70 15.77 7.18 9.78
N MET A 71 17.04 6.81 9.62
CA MET A 71 17.61 5.58 10.19
C MET A 71 17.56 5.54 11.72
N ARG A 72 17.77 6.68 12.41
CA ARG A 72 17.65 6.76 13.88
C ARG A 72 16.20 6.62 14.36
N LEU A 73 15.23 6.95 13.52
CA LEU A 73 13.80 6.82 13.81
C LEU A 73 13.26 5.39 13.66
N ALA A 74 14.03 4.47 13.07
CA ALA A 74 13.62 3.08 12.83
C ALA A 74 13.09 2.38 14.10
N LEU A 75 13.90 2.37 15.16
CA LEU A 75 13.55 1.73 16.42
C LEU A 75 12.40 2.46 17.16
N PRO A 76 12.44 3.80 17.34
CA PRO A 76 11.31 4.54 17.93
C PRO A 76 9.98 4.33 17.19
N MET A 77 9.97 4.39 15.85
CA MET A 77 8.75 4.21 15.06
C MET A 77 8.18 2.80 15.22
N TYR A 78 9.03 1.78 15.23
CA TYR A 78 8.62 0.40 15.42
C TYR A 78 8.04 0.15 16.82
N ILE A 79 8.73 0.61 17.88
CA ILE A 79 8.23 0.48 19.26
C ILE A 79 6.91 1.24 19.42
N LEU A 80 6.84 2.47 18.93
CA LEU A 80 5.60 3.27 18.97
C LEU A 80 4.45 2.55 18.25
N GLY A 81 4.70 2.02 17.05
CA GLY A 81 3.70 1.26 16.31
C GLY A 81 3.23 0.01 17.05
N LEU A 82 4.14 -0.71 17.73
CA LEU A 82 3.78 -1.88 18.54
C LEU A 82 2.91 -1.50 19.72
N VAL A 83 3.29 -0.45 20.46
CA VAL A 83 2.51 0.07 21.59
C VAL A 83 1.12 0.49 21.12
N LEU A 84 1.02 1.16 19.97
CA LEU A 84 -0.27 1.55 19.39
C LEU A 84 -1.11 0.34 18.95
N LEU A 85 -0.51 -0.70 18.36
CA LEU A 85 -1.24 -1.94 18.01
C LEU A 85 -1.79 -2.65 19.26
N VAL A 86 -1.00 -2.71 20.33
CA VAL A 86 -1.47 -3.23 21.62
C VAL A 86 -2.57 -2.33 22.19
N GLY A 87 -2.41 -1.00 22.06
CA GLY A 87 -3.42 -0.02 22.43
C GLY A 87 -4.76 -0.25 21.73
N VAL A 88 -4.77 -0.55 20.42
CA VAL A 88 -6.00 -0.91 19.68
C VAL A 88 -6.62 -2.20 20.23
N ALA A 89 -5.81 -3.20 20.57
CA ALA A 89 -6.33 -4.45 21.10
C ALA A 89 -7.07 -4.25 22.44
N LEU A 90 -6.63 -3.28 23.26
CA LEU A 90 -7.19 -2.99 24.59
C LEU A 90 -8.32 -1.95 24.54
N PHE A 91 -8.15 -0.88 23.75
CA PHE A 91 -8.99 0.33 23.78
C PHE A 91 -9.54 0.73 22.41
N GLY A 92 -9.36 -0.09 21.38
CA GLY A 92 -9.79 0.23 20.01
C GLY A 92 -11.31 0.25 19.85
N GLU A 93 -11.80 1.20 19.06
CA GLU A 93 -13.21 1.30 18.70
C GLU A 93 -13.58 0.19 17.68
N ILE A 94 -14.74 -0.43 17.86
CA ILE A 94 -15.31 -1.38 16.90
C ILE A 94 -15.96 -0.58 15.78
N ASN A 95 -15.45 -0.67 14.56
CA ASN A 95 -16.10 -0.14 13.37
C ASN A 95 -16.21 -1.25 12.32
N ASN A 96 -17.38 -1.38 11.67
CA ASN A 96 -17.67 -2.45 10.69
C ASN A 96 -17.27 -3.88 11.18
N GLY A 97 -17.46 -4.17 12.47
CA GLY A 97 -17.15 -5.47 13.06
C GLY A 97 -15.68 -5.74 13.39
N ALA A 98 -14.78 -4.76 13.21
CA ALA A 98 -13.35 -4.90 13.53
C ALA A 98 -12.82 -3.76 14.42
N ARG A 99 -11.96 -4.11 15.40
CA ARG A 99 -11.26 -3.14 16.25
C ARG A 99 -9.93 -2.76 15.60
N ARG A 100 -9.93 -1.66 14.84
CA ARG A 100 -8.76 -1.23 14.04
C ARG A 100 -8.34 0.22 14.29
N TRP A 101 -9.21 1.02 14.89
CA TRP A 101 -9.04 2.46 15.02
C TRP A 101 -8.87 2.85 16.48
N LEU A 102 -7.87 3.69 16.75
CA LEU A 102 -7.72 4.39 18.02
C LEU A 102 -8.23 5.82 17.85
N ASN A 103 -9.19 6.20 18.70
CA ASN A 103 -9.66 7.57 18.78
C ASN A 103 -8.82 8.32 19.81
N ILE A 104 -8.04 9.30 19.36
CA ILE A 104 -7.16 10.12 20.21
C ILE A 104 -7.86 11.43 20.61
N GLY A 105 -9.19 11.48 20.48
CA GLY A 105 -10.03 12.64 20.81
C GLY A 105 -10.03 13.74 19.73
N VAL A 106 -8.90 13.95 19.04
CA VAL A 106 -8.78 14.94 17.94
C VAL A 106 -8.96 14.25 16.58
N THR A 107 -8.38 13.08 16.39
CA THR A 107 -8.44 12.29 15.16
C THR A 107 -8.45 10.79 15.44
N ARG A 108 -8.91 10.02 14.45
CA ARG A 108 -8.80 8.56 14.46
C ARG A 108 -7.53 8.14 13.74
N ILE A 109 -6.67 7.38 14.42
CA ILE A 109 -5.44 6.86 13.85
C ILE A 109 -5.57 5.33 13.71
N GLN A 110 -5.11 4.82 12.57
CA GLN A 110 -4.99 3.39 12.32
C GLN A 110 -3.51 3.00 12.46
N PRO A 111 -3.10 2.35 13.57
CA PRO A 111 -1.69 2.06 13.81
C PRO A 111 -1.04 1.11 12.80
N SER A 112 -1.84 0.27 12.15
CA SER A 112 -1.36 -0.63 11.12
C SER A 112 -0.83 0.14 9.89
N GLU A 113 -1.32 1.34 9.62
CA GLU A 113 -0.77 2.21 8.56
C GLU A 113 0.69 2.59 8.87
N LEU A 114 0.98 3.01 10.10
CA LEU A 114 2.35 3.32 10.53
C LEU A 114 3.29 2.10 10.37
N MET A 115 2.79 0.92 10.69
CA MET A 115 3.58 -0.32 10.62
C MET A 115 4.01 -0.71 9.21
N LYS A 116 3.29 -0.29 8.17
CA LYS A 116 3.68 -0.52 6.77
C LYS A 116 5.05 0.06 6.44
N ILE A 117 5.45 1.14 7.12
CA ILE A 117 6.75 1.80 6.95
C ILE A 117 7.71 1.43 8.07
N ALA A 118 7.23 1.39 9.32
CA ALA A 118 8.07 1.14 10.48
C ALA A 118 8.74 -0.25 10.44
N ILE A 119 8.06 -1.27 9.92
CA ILE A 119 8.61 -2.64 9.83
C ILE A 119 9.75 -2.70 8.81
N PRO A 120 9.57 -2.32 7.53
CA PRO A 120 10.69 -2.26 6.59
C PRO A 120 11.87 -1.43 7.09
N LEU A 121 11.57 -0.29 7.71
CA LEU A 121 12.58 0.62 8.25
C LEU A 121 13.39 -0.04 9.38
N MET A 122 12.71 -0.71 10.33
CA MET A 122 13.33 -1.43 11.43
C MET A 122 14.13 -2.64 10.97
N MET A 123 13.59 -3.43 10.03
CA MET A 123 14.29 -4.61 9.51
C MET A 123 15.54 -4.21 8.72
N ALA A 124 15.46 -3.17 7.89
CA ALA A 124 16.62 -2.66 7.18
C ALA A 124 17.69 -2.11 8.13
N TRP A 125 17.28 -1.40 9.19
CA TRP A 125 18.18 -0.96 10.25
C TRP A 125 18.84 -2.15 10.97
N TYR A 126 18.07 -3.19 11.28
CA TYR A 126 18.57 -4.41 11.92
C TYR A 126 19.62 -5.11 11.05
N PHE A 127 19.39 -5.24 9.74
CA PHE A 127 20.36 -5.84 8.82
C PHE A 127 21.62 -4.99 8.63
N ASP A 128 21.49 -3.66 8.52
CA ASP A 128 22.65 -2.75 8.43
C ASP A 128 23.55 -2.84 9.70
N LYS A 129 22.96 -3.13 10.87
CA LYS A 129 23.73 -3.37 12.10
C LYS A 129 24.48 -4.71 12.15
N HIS A 130 24.08 -5.71 11.37
CA HIS A 130 24.66 -7.05 11.36
C HIS A 130 25.41 -7.37 10.04
N GLU A 131 25.72 -6.33 9.24
CA GLU A 131 26.24 -6.42 7.86
C GLU A 131 27.53 -7.26 7.70
N ILE A 132 28.35 -7.39 8.74
CA ILE A 132 29.68 -8.02 8.66
C ILE A 132 29.62 -9.55 8.44
N THR A 133 28.67 -10.25 9.07
CA THR A 133 28.41 -11.67 8.77
C THR A 133 26.94 -12.00 9.03
N LEU A 134 26.12 -12.00 7.99
CA LEU A 134 24.74 -12.47 8.10
C LEU A 134 24.71 -13.96 8.39
N ARG A 135 24.21 -14.33 9.57
CA ARG A 135 24.01 -15.72 10.00
C ARG A 135 22.53 -16.05 10.01
N LEU A 136 22.20 -17.34 10.07
CA LEU A 136 20.82 -17.81 10.19
C LEU A 136 20.07 -17.15 11.38
N LYS A 137 20.79 -16.85 12.47
CA LYS A 137 20.24 -16.17 13.65
C LYS A 137 19.70 -14.77 13.33
N ASP A 138 20.33 -14.04 12.41
CA ASP A 138 19.91 -12.69 12.04
C ASP A 138 18.61 -12.74 11.23
N TYR A 139 18.50 -13.71 10.31
CA TYR A 139 17.25 -13.95 9.58
C TYR A 139 16.11 -14.37 10.52
N ILE A 140 16.39 -15.18 11.55
CA ILE A 140 15.41 -15.53 12.59
C ILE A 140 15.00 -14.28 13.38
N GLY A 141 15.96 -13.45 13.80
CA GLY A 141 15.68 -12.19 14.51
C GLY A 141 14.80 -11.24 13.70
N ALA A 142 15.13 -11.03 12.42
CA ALA A 142 14.32 -10.22 11.51
C ALA A 142 12.92 -10.81 11.28
N THR A 143 12.81 -12.14 11.20
CA THR A 143 11.51 -12.83 11.07
C THR A 143 10.66 -12.62 12.32
N VAL A 144 11.24 -12.63 13.53
CA VAL A 144 10.51 -12.33 14.78
C VAL A 144 10.02 -10.87 14.79
N LEU A 145 10.87 -9.92 14.36
CA LEU A 145 10.47 -8.51 14.20
C LEU A 145 9.31 -8.34 13.22
N LEU A 146 9.23 -9.18 12.18
CA LEU A 146 8.10 -9.17 11.25
C LEU A 146 6.84 -9.83 11.83
N LEU A 147 6.98 -11.02 12.42
CA LEU A 147 5.84 -11.82 12.86
C LEU A 147 5.09 -11.17 14.02
N LEU A 148 5.77 -10.49 14.93
CA LEU A 148 5.16 -9.90 16.12
C LEU A 148 4.02 -8.91 15.77
N PRO A 149 4.22 -7.87 14.94
CA PRO A 149 3.14 -7.00 14.53
C PRO A 149 2.11 -7.67 13.61
N VAL A 150 2.52 -8.57 12.73
CA VAL A 150 1.59 -9.31 11.84
C VAL A 150 0.58 -10.11 12.67
N LEU A 151 1.04 -10.81 13.71
CA LEU A 151 0.17 -11.58 14.60
C LEU A 151 -0.80 -10.69 15.38
N LEU A 152 -0.37 -9.51 15.82
CA LEU A 152 -1.26 -8.54 16.48
C LEU A 152 -2.36 -8.04 15.54
N ILE A 153 -2.04 -7.78 14.28
CA ILE A 153 -3.00 -7.31 13.26
C ILE A 153 -3.96 -8.42 12.84
N LEU A 154 -3.49 -9.67 12.74
CA LEU A 154 -4.36 -10.82 12.49
C LEU A 154 -5.42 -11.01 13.58
N ARG A 155 -5.12 -10.62 14.83
CA ARG A 155 -6.11 -10.59 15.92
C ARG A 155 -7.12 -9.45 15.82
N GLN A 156 -6.88 -8.44 14.99
CA GLN A 156 -7.77 -7.29 14.73
C GLN A 156 -8.73 -7.52 13.54
N PRO A 157 -9.12 -8.79 13.32
CA PRO A 157 -9.59 -9.36 12.04
C PRO A 157 -9.25 -8.56 10.77
N ASP A 158 -7.99 -8.14 10.57
CA ASP A 158 -7.54 -7.38 9.38
C ASP A 158 -6.56 -8.17 8.52
N LEU A 159 -7.10 -9.13 7.75
CA LEU A 159 -6.30 -10.00 6.90
C LEU A 159 -5.59 -9.24 5.78
N GLY A 160 -6.27 -8.27 5.14
CA GLY A 160 -5.71 -7.51 4.03
C GLY A 160 -4.48 -6.72 4.46
N THR A 161 -4.60 -5.97 5.55
CA THR A 161 -3.47 -5.19 6.08
C THR A 161 -2.35 -6.10 6.60
N ALA A 162 -2.67 -7.24 7.22
CA ALA A 162 -1.67 -8.21 7.67
C ALA A 162 -0.85 -8.77 6.50
N ILE A 163 -1.48 -9.11 5.38
CA ILE A 163 -0.79 -9.61 4.18
C ILE A 163 0.15 -8.55 3.60
N LEU A 164 -0.29 -7.30 3.51
CA LEU A 164 0.53 -6.21 2.95
C LEU A 164 1.73 -5.84 3.83
N ILE A 165 1.58 -5.95 5.15
CA ILE A 165 2.67 -5.73 6.09
C ILE A 165 3.63 -6.93 6.11
N ALA A 166 3.08 -8.15 6.05
CA ALA A 166 3.89 -9.35 5.93
C ALA A 166 4.71 -9.32 4.64
N SER A 167 4.12 -8.89 3.52
CA SER A 167 4.82 -8.77 2.25
C SER A 167 5.91 -7.69 2.30
N SER A 168 5.66 -6.52 2.90
CA SER A 168 6.66 -5.47 3.03
C SER A 168 7.90 -5.94 3.82
N GLY A 169 7.72 -6.59 4.96
CA GLY A 169 8.84 -7.17 5.71
C GLY A 169 9.51 -8.34 5.00
N PHE A 170 8.74 -9.18 4.31
CA PHE A 170 9.28 -10.27 3.49
C PHE A 170 10.18 -9.74 2.37
N TYR A 171 9.84 -8.63 1.73
CA TYR A 171 10.71 -8.00 0.73
C TYR A 171 12.06 -7.60 1.31
N VAL A 172 12.12 -7.12 2.55
CA VAL A 172 13.39 -6.85 3.22
C VAL A 172 14.18 -8.14 3.44
N LEU A 173 13.55 -9.23 3.91
CA LEU A 173 14.23 -10.53 4.06
C LEU A 173 14.80 -11.04 2.73
N PHE A 174 13.99 -10.97 1.67
CA PHE A 174 14.37 -11.39 0.33
C PHE A 174 15.56 -10.56 -0.19
N LEU A 175 15.46 -9.23 -0.12
CA LEU A 175 16.51 -8.32 -0.58
C LEU A 175 17.78 -8.37 0.28
N ALA A 176 17.67 -8.78 1.55
CA ALA A 176 18.81 -9.04 2.43
C ALA A 176 19.55 -10.34 2.09
N GLY A 177 19.17 -11.05 1.02
CA GLY A 177 19.88 -12.23 0.52
C GLY A 177 19.43 -13.55 1.13
N LEU A 178 18.21 -13.64 1.66
CA LEU A 178 17.65 -14.91 2.11
C LEU A 178 17.66 -15.93 0.96
N SER A 179 18.24 -17.11 1.20
CA SER A 179 18.43 -18.10 0.12
C SER A 179 17.10 -18.53 -0.51
N TRP A 180 17.08 -18.61 -1.85
CA TRP A 180 15.90 -19.05 -2.61
C TRP A 180 15.40 -20.44 -2.19
N ARG A 181 16.30 -21.31 -1.71
CA ARG A 181 15.96 -22.63 -1.16
C ARG A 181 15.09 -22.53 0.10
N ILE A 182 15.41 -21.61 1.01
CA ILE A 182 14.60 -21.37 2.21
C ILE A 182 13.25 -20.79 1.83
N ILE A 183 13.21 -19.85 0.88
CA ILE A 183 11.96 -19.24 0.39
C ILE A 183 11.07 -20.31 -0.25
N ALA A 184 11.62 -21.13 -1.14
CA ALA A 184 10.90 -22.23 -1.76
C ALA A 184 10.41 -23.24 -0.71
N GLY A 185 11.25 -23.58 0.28
CA GLY A 185 10.87 -24.44 1.39
C GLY A 185 9.72 -23.88 2.22
N LEU A 186 9.74 -22.58 2.52
CA LEU A 186 8.65 -21.89 3.23
C LEU A 186 7.36 -21.87 2.40
N LEU A 187 7.44 -21.59 1.10
CA LEU A 187 6.27 -21.63 0.22
C LEU A 187 5.66 -23.03 0.14
N VAL A 188 6.49 -24.06 0.03
CA VAL A 188 6.04 -25.47 0.06
C VAL A 188 5.43 -25.82 1.42
N ALA A 189 6.01 -25.36 2.52
CA ALA A 189 5.46 -25.58 3.85
C ALA A 189 4.10 -24.87 4.05
N VAL A 190 3.96 -23.63 3.57
CA VAL A 190 2.69 -22.90 3.58
C VAL A 190 1.66 -23.61 2.70
N ALA A 191 2.03 -24.01 1.48
CA ALA A 191 1.14 -24.74 0.57
C ALA A 191 0.71 -26.10 1.16
N GLY A 192 1.65 -26.85 1.74
CA GLY A 192 1.38 -28.14 2.37
C GLY A 192 0.55 -28.04 3.66
N SER A 193 0.55 -26.89 4.33
CA SER A 193 -0.27 -26.63 5.52
C SER A 193 -1.66 -26.09 5.20
N LEU A 194 -1.98 -25.79 3.93
CA LEU A 194 -3.30 -25.31 3.51
C LEU A 194 -4.46 -26.20 3.99
N PRO A 195 -4.39 -27.54 3.96
CA PRO A 195 -5.48 -28.39 4.46
C PRO A 195 -5.72 -28.20 5.96
N VAL A 196 -4.64 -28.03 6.74
CA VAL A 196 -4.74 -27.77 8.18
C VAL A 196 -5.31 -26.37 8.41
N PHE A 197 -4.83 -25.36 7.68
CA PHE A 197 -5.38 -24.01 7.75
C PHE A 197 -6.87 -23.99 7.42
N TRP A 198 -7.33 -24.74 6.41
CA TRP A 198 -8.75 -24.83 6.07
C TRP A 198 -9.63 -25.27 7.23
N THR A 199 -9.15 -26.20 8.06
CA THR A 199 -9.90 -26.68 9.24
C THR A 199 -9.96 -25.65 10.37
N ILE A 200 -8.92 -24.82 10.52
CA ILE A 200 -8.78 -23.83 11.61
C ILE A 200 -9.33 -22.45 11.20
N MET A 201 -9.47 -22.20 9.89
CA MET A 201 -9.98 -20.93 9.36
C MET A 201 -11.41 -20.66 9.83
N HIS A 202 -11.67 -19.41 10.18
CA HIS A 202 -13.00 -18.94 10.52
C HIS A 202 -13.91 -19.01 9.28
N ASP A 203 -15.23 -19.15 9.52
CA ASP A 203 -16.22 -19.28 8.44
C ASP A 203 -16.17 -18.15 7.43
N TYR A 204 -15.94 -16.91 7.89
CA TYR A 204 -15.82 -15.75 7.02
C TYR A 204 -14.60 -15.83 6.07
N GLN A 205 -13.51 -16.43 6.52
CA GLN A 205 -12.29 -16.58 5.70
C GLN A 205 -12.48 -17.67 4.65
N ARG A 206 -13.12 -18.80 5.02
CA ARG A 206 -13.48 -19.87 4.08
C ARG A 206 -14.45 -19.36 3.02
N ARG A 207 -15.48 -18.60 3.43
CA ARG A 207 -16.44 -17.98 2.49
C ARG A 207 -15.73 -17.12 1.44
N ARG A 208 -14.74 -16.30 1.81
CA ARG A 208 -13.98 -15.49 0.83
C ARG A 208 -13.26 -16.32 -0.23
N ILE A 209 -12.75 -17.50 0.12
CA ILE A 209 -12.09 -18.40 -0.84
C ILE A 209 -13.13 -19.08 -1.74
N ILE A 210 -14.23 -19.57 -1.16
CA ILE A 210 -15.31 -20.22 -1.94
C ILE A 210 -15.93 -19.23 -2.92
N MET A 211 -16.24 -18.01 -2.47
CA MET A 211 -16.81 -16.97 -3.33
C MET A 211 -15.85 -16.47 -4.42
N LEU A 212 -14.54 -16.64 -4.24
CA LEU A 212 -13.59 -16.37 -5.33
C LEU A 212 -13.70 -17.41 -6.44
N LEU A 213 -13.86 -18.69 -6.08
CA LEU A 213 -13.94 -19.80 -7.03
C LEU A 213 -15.31 -19.88 -7.70
N ASP A 214 -16.37 -19.69 -6.93
CA ASP A 214 -17.75 -19.72 -7.40
C ASP A 214 -18.57 -18.61 -6.73
N PRO A 215 -18.50 -17.38 -7.25
CA PRO A 215 -19.27 -16.27 -6.71
C PRO A 215 -20.79 -16.44 -6.91
N SER A 216 -21.22 -17.38 -7.75
CA SER A 216 -22.64 -17.60 -8.07
C SER A 216 -23.42 -18.35 -6.98
N GLN A 217 -22.73 -18.91 -5.98
CA GLN A 217 -23.39 -19.61 -4.86
C GLN A 217 -24.12 -18.66 -3.91
N ASP A 218 -23.67 -17.42 -3.81
CA ASP A 218 -24.32 -16.37 -3.01
C ASP A 218 -24.24 -15.02 -3.75
N PRO A 219 -25.03 -14.86 -4.85
CA PRO A 219 -24.97 -13.68 -5.71
C PRO A 219 -25.42 -12.40 -5.03
N LEU A 220 -26.24 -12.49 -3.98
CA LEU A 220 -26.80 -11.35 -3.25
C LEU A 220 -26.03 -11.04 -1.96
N GLY A 221 -25.24 -11.98 -1.45
CA GLY A 221 -24.41 -11.80 -0.26
C GLY A 221 -22.93 -11.65 -0.61
N ALA A 222 -22.12 -12.63 -0.22
CA ALA A 222 -20.67 -12.52 -0.27
C ALA A 222 -20.06 -12.48 -1.69
N GLY A 223 -20.79 -12.98 -2.70
CA GLY A 223 -20.38 -12.96 -4.11
C GLY A 223 -20.78 -11.70 -4.86
N TYR A 224 -21.70 -10.89 -4.30
CA TYR A 224 -22.27 -9.73 -4.96
C TYR A 224 -21.19 -8.77 -5.48
N HIS A 225 -20.25 -8.39 -4.62
CA HIS A 225 -19.17 -7.46 -4.97
C HIS A 225 -18.30 -7.97 -6.12
N THR A 226 -17.94 -9.26 -6.10
CA THR A 226 -17.12 -9.87 -7.16
C THR A 226 -17.86 -9.89 -8.50
N ILE A 227 -19.15 -10.25 -8.48
CA ILE A 227 -19.99 -10.30 -9.68
C ILE A 227 -20.16 -8.89 -10.26
N GLN A 228 -20.56 -7.93 -9.44
CA GLN A 228 -20.80 -6.55 -9.91
C GLN A 228 -19.53 -5.88 -10.41
N SER A 229 -18.40 -6.10 -9.73
CA SER A 229 -17.10 -5.62 -10.18
C SER A 229 -16.72 -6.21 -11.55
N SER A 230 -16.96 -7.51 -11.75
CA SER A 230 -16.69 -8.19 -13.02
C SER A 230 -17.61 -7.69 -14.15
N ILE A 231 -18.89 -7.47 -13.85
CA ILE A 231 -19.87 -6.90 -14.80
C ILE A 231 -19.47 -5.47 -15.18
N ALA A 232 -19.08 -4.63 -14.21
CA ALA A 232 -18.65 -3.26 -14.46
C ALA A 232 -17.44 -3.22 -15.42
N ILE A 233 -16.38 -3.99 -15.11
CA ILE A 233 -15.20 -4.12 -15.97
C ILE A 233 -15.60 -4.62 -17.37
N GLY A 234 -16.40 -5.69 -17.44
CA GLY A 234 -16.81 -6.28 -18.72
C GLY A 234 -17.65 -5.32 -19.58
N SER A 235 -18.49 -4.51 -18.94
CA SER A 235 -19.38 -3.57 -19.62
C SER A 235 -18.68 -2.34 -20.19
N GLY A 236 -17.46 -2.02 -19.72
CA GLY A 236 -16.64 -0.95 -20.29
C GLY A 236 -16.13 -1.27 -21.70
N GLY A 237 -16.02 -2.54 -22.08
CA GLY A 237 -15.50 -2.93 -23.40
C GLY A 237 -14.11 -2.34 -23.68
N ILE A 238 -13.83 -2.00 -24.95
CA ILE A 238 -12.51 -1.49 -25.34
C ILE A 238 -12.33 0.00 -25.00
N VAL A 239 -13.36 0.81 -25.25
CA VAL A 239 -13.28 2.29 -25.20
C VAL A 239 -13.84 2.87 -23.89
N GLY A 240 -14.63 2.10 -23.14
CA GLY A 240 -15.38 2.58 -21.99
C GLY A 240 -16.75 3.12 -22.36
N LYS A 241 -17.60 3.31 -21.35
CA LYS A 241 -18.92 3.95 -21.52
C LYS A 241 -18.83 5.48 -21.60
N GLY A 242 -17.67 6.05 -21.28
CA GLY A 242 -17.46 7.48 -21.12
C GLY A 242 -17.63 7.92 -19.67
N TRP A 243 -16.94 8.99 -19.31
CA TRP A 243 -16.94 9.56 -17.96
C TRP A 243 -18.36 9.91 -17.49
N GLN A 244 -18.72 9.48 -16.28
CA GLN A 244 -20.07 9.60 -15.67
C GLN A 244 -21.21 8.81 -16.32
N ASN A 245 -20.94 8.02 -17.36
CA ASN A 245 -21.94 7.17 -18.01
C ASN A 245 -21.88 5.71 -17.54
N GLY A 246 -21.14 5.44 -16.45
CA GLY A 246 -21.04 4.11 -15.84
C GLY A 246 -22.34 3.71 -15.17
N THR A 247 -23.06 2.74 -15.73
CA THR A 247 -24.36 2.30 -15.20
C THR A 247 -24.26 1.59 -13.85
N GLN A 248 -23.20 0.80 -13.63
CA GLN A 248 -23.00 0.11 -12.35
C GLN A 248 -22.59 1.10 -11.27
N THR A 249 -21.81 2.10 -11.67
CA THR A 249 -21.32 3.18 -10.83
C THR A 249 -22.45 4.12 -10.39
N GLN A 250 -23.25 4.64 -11.34
CA GLN A 250 -24.27 5.65 -11.06
C GLN A 250 -25.52 5.10 -10.36
N LEU A 251 -25.80 3.80 -10.49
CA LEU A 251 -26.96 3.16 -9.88
C LEU A 251 -26.63 2.50 -8.53
N ASP A 252 -25.45 2.79 -7.97
CA ASP A 252 -24.96 2.28 -6.68
C ASP A 252 -25.01 0.74 -6.55
N PHE A 253 -24.89 0.03 -7.67
CA PHE A 253 -24.81 -1.44 -7.68
C PHE A 253 -23.46 -1.95 -7.17
N LEU A 254 -22.45 -1.09 -7.04
CA LEU A 254 -21.13 -1.44 -6.53
C LEU A 254 -20.87 -0.74 -5.19
N PRO A 255 -20.99 -1.43 -4.05
CA PRO A 255 -20.70 -0.84 -2.76
C PRO A 255 -19.19 -0.64 -2.59
N GLU A 256 -18.79 0.39 -1.84
CA GLU A 256 -17.37 0.78 -1.65
C GLU A 256 -16.64 1.13 -2.98
N GLN A 257 -17.39 1.63 -3.97
CA GLN A 257 -16.86 2.05 -5.27
C GLN A 257 -15.85 3.20 -5.21
N SER A 258 -15.88 4.06 -4.18
CA SER A 258 -14.90 5.14 -4.02
C SER A 258 -13.57 4.69 -3.39
N THR A 259 -13.54 3.51 -2.76
CA THR A 259 -12.41 3.01 -1.96
C THR A 259 -11.82 1.78 -2.65
N ASP A 260 -12.31 0.59 -2.32
CA ASP A 260 -11.72 -0.70 -2.70
C ASP A 260 -12.00 -1.07 -4.16
N PHE A 261 -13.13 -0.63 -4.71
CA PHE A 261 -13.61 -0.99 -6.05
C PHE A 261 -13.48 0.14 -7.08
N ILE A 262 -12.71 1.19 -6.80
CA ILE A 262 -12.56 2.34 -7.71
C ILE A 262 -11.99 1.96 -9.08
N PHE A 263 -11.21 0.87 -9.15
CA PHE A 263 -10.70 0.35 -10.42
C PHE A 263 -11.80 -0.21 -11.33
N ALA A 264 -12.89 -0.76 -10.77
CA ALA A 264 -14.03 -1.22 -11.56
C ALA A 264 -14.78 -0.03 -12.18
N VAL A 265 -14.94 1.06 -11.43
CA VAL A 265 -15.51 2.32 -11.93
C VAL A 265 -14.67 2.86 -13.09
N PHE A 266 -13.35 2.97 -12.88
CA PHE A 266 -12.43 3.41 -13.94
C PHE A 266 -12.50 2.51 -15.18
N SER A 267 -12.56 1.19 -14.98
CA SER A 267 -12.66 0.21 -16.07
C SER A 267 -13.99 0.32 -16.82
N GLU A 268 -15.11 0.57 -16.14
CA GLU A 268 -16.42 0.76 -16.77
C GLU A 268 -16.43 2.03 -17.64
N GLU A 269 -15.86 3.13 -17.14
CA GLU A 269 -15.90 4.43 -17.79
C GLU A 269 -14.89 4.60 -18.93
N PHE A 270 -13.67 4.08 -18.77
CA PHE A 270 -12.56 4.27 -19.71
C PHE A 270 -12.16 2.99 -20.47
N GLY A 271 -12.77 1.85 -20.13
CA GLY A 271 -12.57 0.58 -20.82
C GLY A 271 -11.14 0.05 -20.77
N LEU A 272 -10.86 -0.92 -21.65
CA LEU A 272 -9.54 -1.53 -21.78
C LEU A 272 -8.44 -0.51 -22.15
N MET A 273 -8.76 0.48 -22.98
CA MET A 273 -7.79 1.50 -23.40
C MET A 273 -7.34 2.35 -22.20
N GLY A 274 -8.29 2.85 -21.39
CA GLY A 274 -7.99 3.55 -20.15
C GLY A 274 -7.19 2.71 -19.18
N ASN A 275 -7.58 1.44 -18.99
CA ASN A 275 -6.86 0.49 -18.14
C ASN A 275 -5.41 0.28 -18.58
N THR A 276 -5.18 0.19 -19.89
CA THR A 276 -3.83 0.05 -20.45
C THR A 276 -2.97 1.28 -20.17
N VAL A 277 -3.53 2.49 -20.38
CA VAL A 277 -2.83 3.75 -20.08
C VAL A 277 -2.53 3.87 -18.58
N LEU A 278 -3.48 3.51 -17.73
CA LEU A 278 -3.30 3.54 -16.28
C LEU A 278 -2.20 2.55 -15.83
N LEU A 279 -2.21 1.33 -16.36
CA LEU A 279 -1.16 0.34 -16.10
C LEU A 279 0.21 0.84 -16.54
N LEU A 280 0.32 1.44 -17.73
CA LEU A 280 1.57 2.03 -18.21
C LEU A 280 2.05 3.15 -17.28
N LEU A 281 1.16 4.01 -16.80
CA LEU A 281 1.50 5.07 -15.84
C LEU A 281 2.04 4.50 -14.52
N TYR A 282 1.39 3.46 -13.98
CA TYR A 282 1.91 2.75 -12.80
C TYR A 282 3.28 2.10 -13.07
N LEU A 283 3.46 1.47 -14.23
CA LEU A 283 4.74 0.86 -14.61
C LEU A 283 5.86 1.90 -14.74
N LEU A 284 5.58 3.11 -15.23
CA LEU A 284 6.55 4.22 -15.26
C LEU A 284 6.96 4.66 -13.86
N VAL A 285 6.01 4.80 -12.94
CA VAL A 285 6.28 5.14 -11.53
C VAL A 285 7.10 4.04 -10.86
N ILE A 286 6.68 2.77 -11.00
CA ILE A 286 7.41 1.61 -10.47
C ILE A 286 8.82 1.56 -11.07
N GLY A 287 8.95 1.75 -12.38
CA GLY A 287 10.24 1.77 -13.07
C GLY A 287 11.19 2.82 -12.50
N ARG A 288 10.68 4.04 -12.22
CA ARG A 288 11.48 5.09 -11.58
C ARG A 288 11.90 4.70 -10.16
N CYS A 289 11.00 4.12 -9.36
CA CYS A 289 11.32 3.64 -8.02
C CYS A 289 12.38 2.52 -8.02
N LEU A 290 12.33 1.61 -9.01
CA LEU A 290 13.35 0.58 -9.19
C LEU A 290 14.71 1.18 -9.57
N VAL A 291 14.74 2.21 -10.43
CA VAL A 291 15.97 2.93 -10.76
C VAL A 291 16.57 3.59 -9.51
N ILE A 292 15.75 4.21 -8.65
CA ILE A 292 16.22 4.78 -7.36
C ILE A 292 16.79 3.67 -6.48
N THR A 293 16.09 2.54 -6.38
CA THR A 293 16.51 1.37 -5.58
C THR A 293 17.85 0.81 -6.05
N ALA A 294 18.03 0.65 -7.37
CA ALA A 294 19.26 0.13 -7.96
C ALA A 294 20.46 1.06 -7.74
N ASN A 295 20.23 2.37 -7.69
CA ASN A 295 21.27 3.38 -7.47
C ASN A 295 21.58 3.66 -5.99
N ALA A 296 20.86 3.03 -5.06
CA ALA A 296 21.04 3.22 -3.62
C ALA A 296 22.43 2.76 -3.15
N SER A 297 23.10 3.63 -2.38
CA SER A 297 24.52 3.50 -2.07
C SER A 297 24.84 2.57 -0.91
N THR A 298 23.93 2.38 0.03
CA THR A 298 24.14 1.54 1.22
C THR A 298 23.16 0.37 1.28
N GLN A 299 23.47 -0.67 2.04
CA GLN A 299 22.56 -1.79 2.25
C GLN A 299 21.21 -1.33 2.83
N PHE A 300 21.23 -0.52 3.91
CA PHE A 300 20.03 0.08 4.51
C PHE A 300 19.11 0.75 3.47
N THR A 301 19.68 1.62 2.65
CA THR A 301 18.93 2.40 1.65
C THR A 301 18.36 1.53 0.54
N ARG A 302 19.11 0.52 0.10
CA ARG A 302 18.65 -0.43 -0.91
C ARG A 302 17.51 -1.31 -0.39
N LEU A 303 17.59 -1.78 0.86
CA LEU A 303 16.56 -2.61 1.48
C LEU A 303 15.24 -1.84 1.63
N ILE A 304 15.29 -0.61 2.14
CA ILE A 304 14.08 0.22 2.31
C ILE A 304 13.51 0.63 0.96
N ALA A 305 14.35 1.12 0.04
CA ALA A 305 13.88 1.53 -1.28
C ALA A 305 13.19 0.38 -2.01
N GLY A 306 13.82 -0.80 -2.00
CA GLY A 306 13.26 -2.00 -2.62
C GLY A 306 11.97 -2.44 -1.94
N SER A 307 11.92 -2.44 -0.61
CA SER A 307 10.71 -2.79 0.13
C SER A 307 9.55 -1.84 -0.16
N ILE A 308 9.76 -0.52 -0.18
CA ILE A 308 8.72 0.46 -0.50
C ILE A 308 8.23 0.26 -1.93
N THR A 309 9.15 0.10 -2.87
CA THR A 309 8.84 -0.10 -4.30
C THR A 309 8.02 -1.37 -4.53
N LEU A 310 8.44 -2.50 -3.94
CA LEU A 310 7.73 -3.77 -4.07
C LEU A 310 6.39 -3.76 -3.33
N THR A 311 6.30 -3.07 -2.19
CA THR A 311 5.03 -2.87 -1.49
C THR A 311 4.05 -2.09 -2.37
N PHE A 312 4.47 -0.97 -2.98
CA PHE A 312 3.62 -0.20 -3.90
C PHE A 312 3.13 -1.04 -5.08
N CYS A 313 4.02 -1.83 -5.70
CA CYS A 313 3.66 -2.79 -6.76
C CYS A 313 2.60 -3.80 -6.28
N THR A 314 2.76 -4.31 -5.06
CA THR A 314 1.84 -5.29 -4.47
C THR A 314 0.46 -4.71 -4.23
N TYR A 315 0.35 -3.45 -3.80
CA TYR A 315 -0.96 -2.81 -3.66
C TYR A 315 -1.70 -2.72 -4.99
N ILE A 316 -1.00 -2.33 -6.06
CA ILE A 316 -1.59 -2.24 -7.40
C ILE A 316 -2.04 -3.62 -7.86
N PHE A 317 -1.15 -4.61 -7.76
CA PHE A 317 -1.46 -5.99 -8.16
C PHE A 317 -2.61 -6.59 -7.36
N VAL A 318 -2.61 -6.43 -6.04
CA VAL A 318 -3.65 -6.97 -5.16
C VAL A 318 -4.98 -6.28 -5.40
N ASN A 319 -5.02 -4.95 -5.52
CA ASN A 319 -6.27 -4.24 -5.79
C ASN A 319 -6.83 -4.61 -7.16
N MET A 320 -6.05 -4.48 -8.24
CA MET A 320 -6.53 -4.81 -9.58
C MET A 320 -6.88 -6.29 -9.71
N GLY A 321 -6.10 -7.19 -9.10
CA GLY A 321 -6.39 -8.62 -9.06
C GLY A 321 -7.66 -8.96 -8.30
N MET A 322 -7.92 -8.28 -7.18
CA MET A 322 -9.16 -8.44 -6.41
C MET A 322 -10.38 -7.98 -7.21
N VAL A 323 -10.30 -6.79 -7.80
CA VAL A 323 -11.41 -6.17 -8.52
C VAL A 323 -11.72 -6.93 -9.82
N SER A 324 -10.71 -7.52 -10.47
CA SER A 324 -10.89 -8.39 -11.64
C SER A 324 -11.27 -9.85 -11.33
N GLY A 325 -11.41 -10.22 -10.05
CA GLY A 325 -11.79 -11.57 -9.65
C GLY A 325 -10.67 -12.62 -9.70
N ILE A 326 -9.41 -12.19 -9.85
CA ILE A 326 -8.22 -13.06 -9.82
C ILE A 326 -7.80 -13.40 -8.38
N LEU A 327 -8.01 -12.45 -7.44
CA LEU A 327 -7.64 -12.57 -6.03
C LEU A 327 -8.86 -12.40 -5.12
N PRO A 328 -8.84 -12.99 -3.90
CA PRO A 328 -9.95 -12.84 -2.96
C PRO A 328 -10.06 -11.40 -2.46
N ILE A 329 -11.28 -10.96 -2.14
CA ILE A 329 -11.53 -9.62 -1.63
C ILE A 329 -10.90 -9.43 -0.25
N VAL A 330 -9.92 -8.55 -0.18
CA VAL A 330 -9.12 -8.25 1.02
C VAL A 330 -9.28 -6.81 1.53
N GLY A 331 -9.89 -5.93 0.74
CA GLY A 331 -10.17 -4.53 1.12
C GLY A 331 -8.92 -3.66 1.13
N VAL A 332 -8.24 -3.61 -0.02
CA VAL A 332 -6.98 -2.88 -0.19
C VAL A 332 -7.21 -1.78 -1.21
N PRO A 333 -6.96 -0.50 -0.88
CA PRO A 333 -7.18 0.60 -1.81
C PRO A 333 -6.15 0.60 -2.95
N LEU A 334 -6.57 1.06 -4.12
CA LEU A 334 -5.70 1.32 -5.25
C LEU A 334 -4.82 2.55 -4.94
N PRO A 335 -3.48 2.43 -4.96
CA PRO A 335 -2.60 3.52 -4.53
C PRO A 335 -2.80 4.80 -5.33
N LEU A 336 -2.92 5.93 -4.62
CA LEU A 336 -3.05 7.30 -5.16
C LEU A 336 -4.35 7.61 -5.93
N ILE A 337 -5.16 6.58 -6.26
CA ILE A 337 -6.43 6.74 -6.96
C ILE A 337 -7.61 6.63 -6.00
N SER A 338 -7.63 5.58 -5.17
CA SER A 338 -8.71 5.36 -4.20
C SER A 338 -8.85 6.49 -3.18
N TYR A 339 -10.09 6.68 -2.73
CA TYR A 339 -10.38 7.52 -1.57
C TYR A 339 -9.76 6.93 -0.30
N GLY A 340 -9.01 7.73 0.44
CA GLY A 340 -8.38 7.26 1.68
C GLY A 340 -7.18 8.10 2.11
N GLY A 341 -7.40 8.99 3.08
CA GLY A 341 -6.36 9.92 3.54
C GLY A 341 -5.18 9.24 4.23
N THR A 342 -5.42 8.33 5.17
CA THR A 342 -4.35 7.69 5.97
C THR A 342 -3.43 6.80 5.14
N SER A 343 -4.00 5.96 4.27
CA SER A 343 -3.23 5.11 3.35
C SER A 343 -2.42 5.95 2.37
N MET A 344 -2.99 7.06 1.87
CA MET A 344 -2.29 7.96 0.96
C MET A 344 -1.12 8.67 1.63
N VAL A 345 -1.31 9.19 2.85
CA VAL A 345 -0.23 9.79 3.65
C VAL A 345 0.91 8.80 3.85
N THR A 346 0.60 7.56 4.19
CA THR A 346 1.60 6.50 4.41
C THR A 346 2.36 6.18 3.12
N MET A 347 1.67 6.04 1.99
CA MET A 347 2.32 5.81 0.70
C MET A 347 3.24 6.98 0.30
N LEU A 348 2.74 8.22 0.39
CA LEU A 348 3.50 9.41 0.05
C LEU A 348 4.66 9.68 1.01
N LEU A 349 4.56 9.27 2.28
CA LEU A 349 5.69 9.21 3.20
C LEU A 349 6.78 8.26 2.66
N GLY A 350 6.41 7.07 2.20
CA GLY A 350 7.32 6.12 1.56
C GLY A 350 7.99 6.70 0.30
N PHE A 351 7.25 7.39 -0.56
CA PHE A 351 7.82 8.11 -1.70
C PHE A 351 8.76 9.25 -1.28
N GLY A 352 8.48 9.93 -0.17
CA GLY A 352 9.38 10.92 0.43
C GLY A 352 10.72 10.29 0.84
N ILE A 353 10.70 9.10 1.42
CA ILE A 353 11.93 8.35 1.74
C ILE A 353 12.70 8.01 0.44
N LEU A 354 12.02 7.54 -0.61
CA LEU A 354 12.65 7.26 -1.91
C LEU A 354 13.30 8.52 -2.53
N MET A 355 12.62 9.67 -2.48
CA MET A 355 13.17 10.94 -2.96
C MET A 355 14.39 11.38 -2.15
N SER A 356 14.35 11.22 -0.83
CA SER A 356 15.51 11.47 0.03
C SER A 356 16.70 10.59 -0.37
N ILE A 357 16.49 9.29 -0.64
CA ILE A 357 17.54 8.34 -1.07
C ILE A 357 18.22 8.79 -2.35
N GLN A 358 17.44 9.27 -3.32
CA GLN A 358 17.95 9.65 -4.63
C GLN A 358 18.73 10.97 -4.62
N THR A 359 18.32 11.92 -3.80
CA THR A 359 18.77 13.32 -3.90
C THR A 359 19.84 13.71 -2.87
N HIS A 360 19.89 13.02 -1.73
CA HIS A 360 20.95 13.25 -0.76
C HIS A 360 22.29 12.68 -1.25
N PRO A 361 23.42 13.34 -0.91
CA PRO A 361 24.74 12.83 -1.26
C PRO A 361 24.92 11.40 -0.75
N LYS A 362 25.47 10.54 -1.61
CA LYS A 362 25.76 9.15 -1.26
C LYS A 362 26.64 9.14 -0.02
N LEU A 363 26.18 8.43 1.01
CA LEU A 363 26.96 8.23 2.22
C LEU A 363 28.22 7.45 1.86
N VAL A 364 29.36 8.14 1.84
CA VAL A 364 30.66 7.49 1.88
C VAL A 364 30.81 6.99 3.32
N LYS A 365 30.60 5.69 3.54
CA LYS A 365 30.97 5.06 4.82
C LYS A 365 32.50 5.19 4.93
N THR A 366 32.97 6.06 5.81
CA THR A 366 34.38 6.12 6.25
C THR A 366 34.67 4.99 7.22
#